data_AF-A0A847RTN3-F1
#
_entry.id   AF-A0A847RTN3-F1
#
_cell.length_a   1.000
_cell.length_b   1.000
_cell.length_c   1.000
_cell.angle_alpha   90.00
_cell.angle_beta   90.00
_cell.angle_gamma   90.00
#
_symmetry.space_group_name_H-M   'P 1'
#
loop_
_entity.id
_entity.type
_entity.pdbx_description
1 polymer ?
#
loop_
_entity_poly.entity_id
_entity_poly.type
_entity_poly.pdbx_seq_one_letter_code
_entity_poly.pdbx_strand_id
1 'polypeptide(L)'
;MYTVLRQHWFWPGALLLLGTEWWVVRSGPVDRWLELAVLVDLMLLLPLAYYACYHPKGSRGGLRLAAWSMLGFWLAFLLIPAAERDLLRMLTPAGVVGELLFIVLEIGVFVAELMLLLGLYRLLFRQPDEQEAHRKLQQYDLPPGLAKLLWLEVRLWKGLLRRVQQLATWFRPR
;
A
#
# COMPACT_ATOMS: atom_id res chain seq x y z
N MET A 1 -9.34 9.36 -22.51
CA MET A 1 -10.05 8.52 -21.52
C MET A 1 -9.66 7.05 -21.59
N TYR A 2 -9.48 6.45 -22.78
CA TYR A 2 -9.05 5.05 -22.94
C TYR A 2 -7.65 4.71 -22.39
N THR A 3 -6.74 5.68 -22.27
CA THR A 3 -5.37 5.47 -21.77
C THR A 3 -5.31 5.28 -20.25
N VAL A 4 -6.15 5.99 -19.48
CA VAL A 4 -6.17 5.92 -18.00
C VAL A 4 -6.76 4.58 -17.54
N LEU A 5 -7.85 4.13 -18.18
CA LEU A 5 -8.44 2.82 -17.87
C LEU A 5 -7.47 1.67 -18.16
N ARG A 6 -6.68 1.78 -19.23
CA ARG A 6 -5.68 0.78 -19.61
C ARG A 6 -4.46 0.76 -18.68
N GLN A 7 -4.16 1.87 -17.99
CA GLN A 7 -3.06 1.95 -17.02
C GLN A 7 -3.45 1.57 -15.59
N HIS A 8 -4.75 1.60 -15.26
CA HIS A 8 -5.25 1.33 -13.89
C HIS A 8 -6.38 0.30 -13.84
N TRP A 9 -6.48 -0.59 -14.84
CA TRP A 9 -7.55 -1.61 -14.91
C TRP A 9 -7.55 -2.57 -13.71
N PHE A 10 -6.42 -2.69 -13.01
CA PHE A 10 -6.31 -3.50 -11.80
C PHE A 10 -7.33 -3.10 -10.73
N TRP A 11 -7.51 -1.81 -10.45
CA TRP A 11 -8.39 -1.36 -9.36
C TRP A 11 -9.85 -1.76 -9.55
N PRO A 12 -10.52 -1.45 -10.68
CA PRO A 12 -11.88 -1.89 -10.90
C PRO A 12 -11.98 -3.42 -11.00
N GLY A 13 -10.98 -4.10 -11.56
CA GLY A 13 -10.94 -5.57 -11.61
C GLY A 13 -10.85 -6.21 -10.23
N ALA A 14 -9.95 -5.73 -9.38
CA ALA A 14 -9.79 -6.20 -8.00
C ALA A 14 -11.05 -5.94 -7.17
N LEU A 15 -11.67 -4.77 -7.34
CA LEU A 15 -12.89 -4.42 -6.60
C LEU A 15 -14.08 -5.28 -7.04
N LEU A 16 -14.19 -5.57 -8.35
CA LEU A 16 -15.18 -6.49 -8.89
C LEU A 16 -14.96 -7.91 -8.35
N LEU A 17 -13.72 -8.40 -8.40
CA LEU A 17 -13.36 -9.73 -7.89
C LEU A 17 -13.66 -9.87 -6.40
N LEU A 18 -13.27 -8.88 -5.57
CA LEU A 18 -13.60 -8.88 -4.15
C LEU A 18 -15.12 -8.87 -3.92
N GLY A 19 -15.86 -8.12 -4.73
CA GLY A 19 -17.31 -8.10 -4.68
C GLY A 19 -17.94 -9.45 -5.03
N THR A 20 -17.41 -10.15 -6.03
CA THR A 20 -17.89 -11.48 -6.43
C THR A 20 -17.56 -12.52 -5.36
N GLU A 21 -16.33 -12.55 -4.85
CA GLU A 21 -15.94 -13.47 -3.76
C GLU A 21 -16.81 -13.24 -2.52
N TRP A 22 -17.02 -11.97 -2.14
CA TRP A 22 -17.89 -11.61 -1.03
C TRP A 22 -19.33 -12.10 -1.23
N TRP A 23 -19.89 -11.85 -2.40
CA TRP A 23 -21.25 -12.28 -2.72
C TRP A 23 -21.39 -13.80 -2.66
N VAL A 24 -20.45 -14.51 -3.28
CA VAL A 24 -20.44 -15.97 -3.35
C VAL A 24 -20.33 -16.59 -1.96
N VAL A 25 -19.38 -16.13 -1.15
CA VAL A 25 -19.20 -16.59 0.25
C VAL A 25 -20.42 -16.31 1.13
N ARG A 26 -21.20 -15.26 0.84
CA ARG A 26 -22.42 -14.93 1.61
C ARG A 26 -23.70 -15.58 1.08
N SER A 27 -23.67 -16.10 -0.14
CA SER A 27 -24.85 -16.66 -0.80
C SER A 27 -25.21 -18.09 -0.35
N GLY A 28 -24.30 -18.78 0.33
CA GLY A 28 -24.50 -20.15 0.80
C GLY A 28 -23.35 -20.67 1.67
N PRO A 29 -23.40 -21.95 2.07
CA PRO A 29 -22.33 -22.57 2.84
C PRO A 29 -21.05 -22.66 2.01
N VAL A 30 -19.91 -22.32 2.61
CA VAL A 30 -18.60 -22.48 1.97
C VAL A 30 -18.11 -23.90 2.17
N ASP A 31 -17.95 -24.63 1.07
CA ASP A 31 -17.27 -25.92 1.06
C ASP A 31 -15.76 -25.74 0.81
N ARG A 32 -14.99 -26.84 0.94
CA ARG A 32 -13.53 -26.79 0.78
C ARG A 32 -13.08 -26.34 -0.60
N TRP A 33 -13.86 -26.63 -1.64
CA TRP A 33 -13.53 -26.23 -3.01
C TRP A 33 -13.73 -24.74 -3.20
N LEU A 34 -14.79 -24.17 -2.64
CA LEU A 34 -15.03 -22.74 -2.65
C LEU A 34 -13.99 -21.99 -1.82
N GLU A 35 -13.63 -22.50 -0.63
CA GLU A 35 -12.55 -21.93 0.18
C GLU A 35 -11.20 -21.91 -0.59
N LEU A 36 -10.88 -23.00 -1.30
CA LEU A 36 -9.68 -23.06 -2.14
C LEU A 36 -9.75 -22.07 -3.31
N ALA A 37 -10.90 -21.93 -3.96
CA ALA A 37 -11.10 -21.00 -5.07
C ALA A 37 -10.87 -19.55 -4.60
N VAL A 38 -11.51 -19.16 -3.50
CA VAL A 38 -11.32 -17.84 -2.86
C VAL A 38 -9.85 -17.60 -2.52
N LEU A 39 -9.15 -18.61 -1.96
CA LEU A 39 -7.73 -18.51 -1.65
C LEU A 39 -6.87 -18.32 -2.89
N VAL A 40 -7.10 -19.08 -3.95
CA VAL A 40 -6.35 -18.96 -5.21
C VAL A 40 -6.59 -17.60 -5.86
N ASP A 41 -7.84 -17.14 -5.88
CA ASP A 41 -8.19 -15.87 -6.51
C ASP A 41 -7.59 -14.69 -5.74
N LEU A 42 -7.59 -14.73 -4.41
CA LEU A 42 -7.02 -13.66 -3.59
C LEU A 42 -5.49 -13.73 -3.49
N MET A 43 -4.89 -14.92 -3.32
CA MET A 43 -3.44 -15.08 -3.12
C MET A 43 -2.62 -15.17 -4.41
N LEU A 44 -3.23 -15.54 -5.53
CA LEU A 44 -2.53 -15.79 -6.79
C LEU A 44 -3.03 -14.89 -7.90
N LEU A 45 -4.34 -14.85 -8.13
CA LEU A 45 -4.91 -14.09 -9.24
C LEU A 45 -4.77 -12.58 -9.04
N LEU A 46 -5.09 -12.07 -7.85
CA LEU A 46 -4.97 -10.65 -7.52
C LEU A 46 -3.53 -10.12 -7.64
N PRO A 47 -2.51 -10.79 -7.08
CA PRO A 47 -1.11 -10.38 -7.24
C PRO A 47 -0.62 -10.49 -8.69
N LEU A 48 -1.01 -11.54 -9.41
CA LEU A 48 -0.67 -11.69 -10.83
C LEU A 48 -1.31 -10.60 -11.68
N ALA A 49 -2.57 -10.25 -11.41
CA ALA A 49 -3.26 -9.14 -12.07
C ALA A 49 -2.59 -7.80 -11.76
N TYR A 50 -2.18 -7.56 -10.51
CA TYR A 50 -1.40 -6.38 -10.15
C TYR A 50 -0.08 -6.33 -10.92
N TYR A 51 0.64 -7.45 -10.99
CA TYR A 51 1.91 -7.55 -11.71
C TYR A 51 1.74 -7.33 -13.22
N ALA A 52 0.70 -7.91 -13.83
CA ALA A 52 0.38 -7.70 -15.24
C ALA A 52 -0.05 -6.25 -15.54
N CYS A 53 -0.73 -5.59 -14.61
CA CYS A 53 -1.15 -4.19 -14.78
C CYS A 53 0.02 -3.21 -14.66
N TYR A 54 0.86 -3.37 -13.64
CA TYR A 54 1.87 -2.38 -13.29
C TYR A 54 3.29 -2.75 -13.70
N HIS A 55 3.52 -3.98 -14.16
CA HIS A 55 4.83 -4.52 -14.59
C HIS A 55 6.01 -3.93 -13.80
N PRO A 56 6.04 -4.09 -12.46
CA PRO A 56 7.07 -3.48 -11.65
C PRO A 56 8.45 -3.98 -12.09
N LYS A 57 9.28 -3.08 -12.62
CA LYS A 57 10.65 -3.39 -13.05
C LYS A 57 11.58 -3.56 -11.84
N GLY A 58 12.41 -4.61 -11.86
CA GLY A 58 13.49 -4.84 -10.89
C GLY A 58 13.14 -5.72 -9.68
N SER A 59 14.10 -5.87 -8.76
CA SER A 59 14.01 -6.75 -7.57
C SER A 59 12.86 -6.43 -6.62
N ARG A 60 12.31 -5.20 -6.68
CA ARG A 60 11.14 -4.77 -5.89
C ARG A 60 9.82 -5.38 -6.39
N GLY A 61 9.77 -5.93 -7.60
CA GLY A 61 8.57 -6.57 -8.15
C GLY A 61 8.17 -7.83 -7.39
N GLY A 62 9.15 -8.66 -7.03
CA GLY A 62 8.91 -9.89 -6.25
C GLY A 62 8.40 -9.59 -4.83
N LEU A 63 8.97 -8.56 -4.17
CA LEU A 63 8.52 -8.15 -2.84
C LEU A 63 7.06 -7.65 -2.86
N ARG A 64 6.68 -6.89 -3.90
CA ARG A 64 5.29 -6.43 -4.06
C ARG A 64 4.32 -7.58 -4.33
N LEU A 65 4.71 -8.54 -5.17
CA LEU A 65 3.93 -9.75 -5.41
C LEU A 65 3.70 -10.53 -4.11
N ALA A 66 4.77 -10.75 -3.33
CA ALA A 66 4.67 -11.42 -2.04
C ALA A 66 3.74 -10.68 -1.07
N ALA A 67 3.86 -9.35 -0.98
CA ALA A 67 2.98 -8.52 -0.16
C ALA A 67 1.51 -8.63 -0.60
N TRP A 68 1.23 -8.62 -1.91
CA TRP A 68 -0.12 -8.80 -2.44
C TRP A 68 -0.67 -10.21 -2.17
N SER A 69 0.12 -11.26 -2.33
CA SER A 69 -0.30 -12.64 -2.02
C SER A 69 -0.64 -12.80 -0.54
N MET A 70 0.15 -12.18 0.33
CA MET A 70 -0.10 -12.15 1.77
C MET A 70 -1.37 -11.37 2.13
N LEU A 71 -1.59 -10.21 1.49
CA LEU A 71 -2.82 -9.43 1.66
C LEU A 71 -4.05 -10.23 1.19
N GLY A 72 -3.91 -11.00 0.11
CA GLY A 72 -4.93 -11.94 -0.36
C GLY A 72 -5.27 -13.02 0.65
N PHE A 73 -4.27 -13.61 1.31
CA PHE A 73 -4.48 -14.60 2.38
C PHE A 73 -5.24 -13.99 3.58
N TRP A 74 -4.86 -12.78 3.99
CA TRP A 74 -5.54 -12.07 5.06
C TRP A 74 -7.00 -11.75 4.71
N LEU A 75 -7.26 -11.31 3.46
CA LEU A 75 -8.61 -11.08 2.98
C LEU A 75 -9.43 -12.37 2.96
N ALA A 76 -8.89 -13.50 2.51
CA ALA A 76 -9.56 -14.79 2.57
C ALA A 76 -9.95 -15.15 4.01
N PHE A 77 -9.05 -14.89 4.97
CA PHE A 77 -9.33 -15.09 6.39
C PHE A 77 -10.42 -14.16 6.94
N LEU A 78 -10.58 -12.96 6.39
CA LEU A 78 -11.63 -12.03 6.80
C LEU A 78 -12.99 -12.36 6.13
N LEU A 79 -12.96 -12.77 4.87
CA LEU A 79 -14.14 -13.07 4.06
C LEU A 79 -14.85 -14.35 4.52
N ILE A 80 -14.10 -15.43 4.74
CA ILE A 80 -14.67 -16.75 5.02
C ILE A 80 -15.10 -16.83 6.50
N PRO A 81 -16.34 -17.24 6.82
CA PRO A 81 -16.80 -17.39 8.20
C PRO A 81 -15.93 -18.37 8.99
N ALA A 82 -15.64 -18.07 10.25
CA ALA A 82 -14.73 -18.89 11.07
C ALA A 82 -15.12 -20.37 11.17
N ALA A 83 -16.41 -20.69 11.07
CA ALA A 83 -16.94 -22.06 11.12
C ALA A 83 -16.60 -22.90 9.88
N GLU A 84 -16.30 -22.26 8.75
CA GLU A 84 -16.15 -22.89 7.43
C GLU A 84 -14.69 -22.88 6.94
N ARG A 85 -13.75 -22.49 7.81
CA ARG A 85 -12.31 -22.38 7.53
C ARG A 85 -11.60 -23.71 7.70
N ASP A 86 -11.84 -24.67 6.83
CA ASP A 86 -11.20 -25.98 6.93
C ASP A 86 -9.75 -25.93 6.43
N LEU A 87 -9.53 -25.39 5.23
CA LEU A 87 -8.21 -25.29 4.61
C LEU A 87 -7.37 -24.20 5.26
N LEU A 88 -7.96 -23.04 5.53
CA LEU A 88 -7.30 -21.94 6.23
C LEU A 88 -6.77 -22.39 7.59
N ARG A 89 -7.52 -23.20 8.34
CA ARG A 89 -7.05 -23.78 9.61
C ARG A 89 -5.99 -24.86 9.46
N MET A 90 -5.96 -25.55 8.32
CA MET A 90 -4.90 -26.52 8.03
C MET A 90 -3.59 -25.83 7.61
N LEU A 91 -3.70 -24.62 7.05
CA LEU A 91 -2.57 -23.73 6.73
C LEU A 91 -2.08 -22.93 7.96
N THR A 92 -2.84 -22.85 9.06
CA THR A 92 -2.46 -22.06 10.26
C THR A 92 -1.42 -22.66 11.24
N PRO A 93 -1.01 -23.94 11.22
CA PRO A 93 0.23 -24.33 11.91
C PRO A 93 1.46 -23.64 11.30
N ALA A 94 1.41 -23.30 10.00
CA ALA A 94 2.32 -22.34 9.36
C ALA A 94 1.90 -20.87 9.54
N GLY A 95 0.76 -20.63 10.20
CA GLY A 95 0.09 -19.34 10.38
C GLY A 95 0.58 -18.52 11.56
N VAL A 96 1.18 -19.09 12.61
CA VAL A 96 1.86 -18.24 13.62
C VAL A 96 3.11 -17.60 13.00
N VAL A 97 3.85 -18.38 12.20
CA VAL A 97 4.99 -17.87 11.42
C VAL A 97 4.47 -16.95 10.31
N GLY A 98 3.35 -17.29 9.67
CA GLY A 98 2.71 -16.48 8.64
C GLY A 98 2.20 -15.13 9.14
N GLU A 99 1.55 -15.07 10.30
CA GLU A 99 1.08 -13.84 10.95
C GLU A 99 2.24 -12.98 11.45
N LEU A 100 3.26 -13.59 12.05
CA LEU A 100 4.44 -12.84 12.49
C LEU A 100 5.24 -12.30 11.29
N LEU A 101 5.38 -13.11 10.24
CA LEU A 101 6.01 -12.70 9.00
C LEU A 101 5.19 -11.62 8.30
N PHE A 102 3.86 -11.69 8.37
CA PHE A 102 2.94 -10.65 7.88
C PHE A 102 3.15 -9.34 8.61
N ILE A 103 3.16 -9.35 9.95
CA ILE A 103 3.43 -8.16 10.77
C ILE A 103 4.83 -7.60 10.45
N VAL A 104 5.84 -8.45 10.31
CA VAL A 104 7.20 -8.02 9.98
C VAL A 104 7.29 -7.44 8.57
N LEU A 105 6.59 -8.01 7.59
CA LEU A 105 6.55 -7.48 6.22
C LEU A 105 5.74 -6.19 6.14
N GLU A 106 4.61 -6.11 6.82
CA GLU A 106 3.77 -4.92 6.88
C GLU A 106 4.52 -3.76 7.56
N ILE A 107 5.15 -4.02 8.71
CA ILE A 107 6.04 -3.05 9.36
C ILE A 107 7.22 -2.71 8.46
N GLY A 108 7.83 -3.68 7.79
CA GLY A 108 8.97 -3.46 6.91
C GLY A 108 8.63 -2.57 5.70
N VAL A 109 7.49 -2.84 5.05
CA VAL A 109 6.98 -2.03 3.94
C VAL A 109 6.57 -0.64 4.44
N PHE A 110 5.86 -0.56 5.56
CA PHE A 110 5.47 0.71 6.18
C PHE A 110 6.70 1.55 6.54
N VAL A 111 7.72 0.96 7.16
CA VAL A 111 8.98 1.64 7.49
C VAL A 111 9.71 2.06 6.23
N ALA A 112 9.74 1.22 5.18
CA ALA A 112 10.37 1.58 3.91
C ALA A 112 9.65 2.76 3.23
N GLU A 113 8.31 2.75 3.18
CA GLU A 113 7.50 3.86 2.65
C GLU A 113 7.67 5.12 3.50
N LEU A 114 7.66 4.99 4.83
CA LEU A 114 7.88 6.11 5.75
C LEU A 114 9.28 6.69 5.59
N MET A 115 10.32 5.86 5.44
CA MET A 115 11.68 6.32 5.17
C MET A 115 11.79 7.02 3.83
N LEU A 116 11.07 6.53 2.81
CA LEU A 116 11.04 7.14 1.48
C LEU A 116 10.34 8.50 1.53
N LEU A 117 9.22 8.60 2.25
CA LEU A 117 8.50 9.84 2.55
C LEU A 117 9.38 10.83 3.31
N LEU A 118 10.06 10.38 4.37
CA LEU A 118 10.99 11.21 5.15
C LEU A 118 12.18 11.67 4.30
N GLY A 119 12.70 10.81 3.42
CA GLY A 119 13.75 11.15 2.46
C GLY A 119 13.31 12.24 1.49
N LEU A 120 12.10 12.09 0.92
CA LEU A 120 11.46 13.09 0.06
C LEU A 120 11.25 14.41 0.79
N TYR A 121 10.68 14.37 1.99
CA TYR A 121 10.47 15.53 2.84
C TYR A 121 11.78 16.25 3.17
N ARG A 122 12.83 15.51 3.52
CA ARG A 122 14.16 16.08 3.83
C ARG A 122 14.80 16.74 2.61
N LEU A 123 14.62 16.15 1.42
CA LEU A 123 15.06 16.71 0.15
C LEU A 123 14.33 18.02 -0.18
N LEU A 124 13.00 18.01 -0.02
CA LEU A 124 12.11 19.17 -0.20
C LEU A 124 12.40 20.29 0.81
N PHE A 125 12.63 19.96 2.08
CA PHE A 125 12.96 20.94 3.11
C PHE A 125 14.28 21.66 2.83
N ARG A 126 15.26 20.96 2.25
CA ARG A 126 16.56 21.53 1.87
C ARG A 126 16.52 22.45 0.66
N GLN A 127 15.49 22.38 -0.19
CA GLN A 127 15.43 23.28 -1.36
C GLN A 127 14.88 24.66 -0.94
N PRO A 128 15.52 25.76 -1.39
CA PRO A 128 15.05 27.12 -1.14
C PRO A 128 13.88 27.49 -2.04
N ASP A 129 13.79 26.92 -3.25
CA ASP A 129 12.85 27.35 -4.29
C ASP A 129 11.94 26.21 -4.80
N GLU A 130 10.72 26.57 -5.18
CA GLU A 130 9.66 25.68 -5.66
C GLU A 130 10.04 25.02 -6.99
N GLN A 131 10.67 25.78 -7.89
CA GLN A 131 11.05 25.29 -9.21
C GLN A 131 12.15 24.22 -9.15
N GLU A 132 13.11 24.35 -8.24
CA GLU A 132 14.16 23.35 -8.02
C GLU A 132 13.61 22.08 -7.35
N ALA A 133 12.68 22.24 -6.41
CA ALA A 133 11.98 21.11 -5.79
C ALA A 133 11.20 20.30 -6.82
N HIS A 134 10.45 20.97 -7.71
CA HIS A 134 9.71 20.31 -8.78
C HIS A 134 10.61 19.56 -9.76
N ARG A 135 11.75 20.14 -10.16
CA ARG A 135 12.72 19.47 -11.04
C ARG A 135 13.28 18.19 -10.42
N LYS A 136 13.58 18.19 -9.12
CA LYS A 136 14.06 16.99 -8.41
C LYS A 136 12.95 15.95 -8.22
N LEU A 137 11.71 16.37 -7.97
CA LEU A 137 10.57 15.46 -7.83
C LEU A 137 10.20 14.77 -9.15
N GLN A 138 10.42 15.44 -10.29
CA GLN A 138 10.25 14.84 -11.61
C GLN A 138 11.26 13.71 -11.88
N GLN A 139 12.44 13.74 -11.27
CA GLN A 139 13.41 12.64 -11.36
C GLN A 139 12.92 11.36 -10.64
N TYR A 140 11.93 11.50 -9.74
CA TYR A 140 11.31 10.39 -9.02
C TYR A 140 9.95 9.98 -9.61
N ASP A 141 9.63 10.40 -10.84
CA ASP A 141 8.43 10.01 -11.60
C ASP A 141 7.10 10.35 -10.88
N LEU A 142 7.10 11.37 -10.01
CA LEU A 142 5.90 11.79 -9.29
C LEU A 142 4.95 12.59 -10.20
N PRO A 143 3.63 12.34 -10.12
CA PRO A 143 2.66 13.11 -10.86
C PRO A 143 2.69 14.59 -10.43
N PRO A 144 2.53 15.54 -11.37
CA PRO A 144 2.74 16.96 -11.12
C PRO A 144 1.76 17.56 -10.10
N GLY A 145 0.56 16.98 -9.96
CA GLY A 145 -0.39 17.36 -8.92
C GLY A 145 0.08 17.00 -7.50
N LEU A 146 0.70 15.82 -7.34
CA LEU A 146 1.20 15.35 -6.05
C LEU A 146 2.42 16.17 -5.60
N ALA A 147 3.28 16.54 -6.55
CA ALA A 147 4.42 17.42 -6.29
C ALA A 147 3.99 18.79 -5.72
N LYS A 148 2.93 19.38 -6.28
CA LYS A 148 2.35 20.64 -5.78
C LYS A 148 1.80 20.49 -4.35
N LEU A 149 1.08 19.40 -4.08
CA LEU A 149 0.54 19.10 -2.75
C LEU A 149 1.66 18.93 -1.71
N LEU A 150 2.69 18.15 -2.03
CA LEU A 150 3.87 17.96 -1.17
C LEU A 150 4.59 19.28 -0.89
N TRP A 151 4.73 20.15 -1.89
CA TRP A 151 5.33 21.46 -1.69
C TRP A 151 4.49 22.37 -0.79
N LEU A 152 3.16 22.37 -0.96
CA LEU A 152 2.23 23.12 -0.11
C LEU A 152 2.34 22.68 1.35
N GLU A 153 2.37 21.37 1.61
CA GLU A 153 2.58 20.84 2.96
C GLU A 153 3.92 21.32 3.54
N VAL A 154 5.01 21.21 2.77
CA VAL A 154 6.34 21.67 3.21
C VAL A 154 6.35 23.17 3.51
N ARG A 155 5.65 23.99 2.72
CA ARG A 155 5.51 25.43 2.95
C ARG A 155 4.74 25.72 4.25
N LEU A 156 3.67 24.99 4.51
CA LEU A 156 2.90 25.09 5.76
C LEU A 156 3.78 24.73 6.96
N TRP A 157 4.51 23.61 6.89
CA TRP A 157 5.41 23.18 7.96
C TRP A 157 6.58 24.14 8.20
N LYS A 158 7.21 24.67 7.14
CA LYS A 158 8.25 25.72 7.27
C LYS A 158 7.68 26.97 7.94
N GLY A 159 6.44 27.36 7.62
CA GLY A 159 5.73 28.46 8.28
C GLY A 159 5.45 28.21 9.76
N LEU A 160 4.96 27.01 10.08
CA LEU A 160 4.67 26.58 11.45
C LEU A 160 5.95 26.54 12.30
N LEU A 161 7.03 25.94 11.78
CA LEU A 161 8.34 25.89 12.45
C LEU A 161 8.88 27.28 12.76
N ARG A 162 8.76 28.25 11.83
CA ARG A 162 9.16 29.64 12.10
C ARG A 162 8.36 30.26 13.24
N ARG A 163 7.03 30.03 13.28
CA ARG A 163 6.17 30.52 14.38
C ARG A 163 6.52 29.88 15.72
N VAL A 164 6.77 28.57 15.73
CA VAL A 164 7.21 27.85 16.94
C VAL A 164 8.58 28.33 17.40
N GLN A 165 9.53 28.55 16.48
CA GLN A 165 10.85 29.11 16.82
C GLN A 165 10.74 30.52 17.39
N GLN A 166 9.89 31.38 16.82
CA GLN A 166 9.63 32.72 17.34
C GLN A 166 9.05 32.69 18.77
N LEU A 167 8.11 31.76 19.04
CA LEU A 167 7.55 31.56 20.37
C LEU A 167 8.57 30.96 21.35
N ALA A 168 9.39 30.01 20.90
CA ALA A 168 10.45 29.40 21.72
C ALA A 168 11.55 30.40 22.09
N THR A 169 11.89 31.34 21.19
CA THR A 169 12.81 32.45 21.52
C THR A 169 12.21 33.44 22.52
N TRP A 170 10.89 33.54 22.60
CA TRP A 170 10.18 34.41 23.55
C TRP A 170 10.18 33.84 24.97
N PHE A 171 10.23 32.50 25.11
CA PHE A 171 10.23 31.78 26.38
C PHE A 171 11.63 31.46 26.95
N ARG A 172 12.72 31.95 26.35
CA ARG A 172 14.07 31.73 26.87
C ARG A 172 14.39 32.82 27.91
N PRO A 173 14.38 32.53 29.23
CA PRO A 173 14.82 33.50 30.23
C PRO A 173 16.31 33.83 30.00
N ARG A 174 16.66 35.12 30.09
CA ARG A 174 18.04 35.60 30.08
C ARG A 174 18.77 35.21 31.36
#